data_AF-A0A853IZ54-F1
#
_entry.id   AF-A0A853IZ54-F1
#
_cell.length_a   1.000
_cell.length_b   1.000
_cell.length_c   1.000
_cell.angle_alpha   90.00
_cell.angle_beta   90.00
_cell.angle_gamma   90.00
#
_symmetry.space_group_name_H-M   'P 1'
#
loop_
_entity.id
_entity.type
_entity.pdbx_description
1 polymer ?
#
loop_
_entity_poly.entity_id
_entity_poly.type
_entity_poly.pdbx_seq_one_letter_code
_entity_poly.pdbx_strand_id
1 'polypeptide(L)'
;MKTLKQRQLETGRTLALDGKAWRRLRAVILGERPLCQHCLDRGVIEPATEVDHVNNDPSDNRPEALQSLCKPCHSRKTQRDMGKRVSYGCDSKGMPLDPSHPWFQKSPATEAGKPRCSPRFNATCLKIGNYEAHTQAPPLR
;
A
#
# COMPACT_ATOMS: atom_id res chain seq x y z
N MET A 1 -40.54 -0.54 -14.62
CA MET A 1 -39.19 0.09 -14.54
C MET A 1 -38.98 0.60 -13.12
N LYS A 2 -37.79 0.44 -12.52
CA LYS A 2 -37.54 0.91 -11.15
C LYS A 2 -37.41 2.44 -11.11
N THR A 3 -37.95 3.07 -10.09
CA THR A 3 -37.80 4.51 -9.86
C THR A 3 -36.35 4.86 -9.47
N LEU A 4 -36.00 6.15 -9.49
CA LEU A 4 -34.68 6.61 -9.05
C LEU A 4 -34.45 6.30 -7.57
N LYS A 5 -35.46 6.54 -6.72
CA LYS A 5 -35.41 6.25 -5.28
C LYS A 5 -35.18 4.75 -5.01
N GLN A 6 -35.86 3.87 -5.76
CA GLN A 6 -35.66 2.41 -5.64
C GLN A 6 -34.21 2.01 -5.98
N ARG A 7 -33.63 2.56 -7.06
CA ARG A 7 -32.24 2.26 -7.44
C ARG A 7 -31.22 2.78 -6.42
N GLN A 8 -31.46 3.95 -5.84
CA GLN A 8 -30.60 4.50 -4.79
C GLN A 8 -30.62 3.62 -3.53
N LEU A 9 -31.80 3.14 -3.12
CA LEU A 9 -31.94 2.21 -1.99
C LEU A 9 -31.22 0.88 -2.25
N GLU A 10 -31.31 0.34 -3.46
CA GLU A 10 -30.64 -0.92 -3.82
C GLU A 10 -29.11 -0.79 -3.87
N THR A 11 -28.59 0.33 -4.36
CA THR A 11 -27.15 0.51 -4.60
C THR A 11 -26.43 1.22 -3.46
N GLY A 12 -27.15 1.82 -2.52
CA GLY A 12 -26.61 2.71 -1.49
C GLY A 12 -26.00 4.01 -2.03
N ARG A 13 -26.06 4.23 -3.35
CA ARG A 13 -25.44 5.39 -4.00
C ARG A 13 -26.39 6.57 -3.99
N THR A 14 -25.86 7.73 -3.61
CA THR A 14 -26.57 9.01 -3.72
C THR A 14 -26.61 9.48 -5.18
N LEU A 15 -25.50 9.31 -5.91
CA LEU A 15 -25.40 9.63 -7.34
C LEU A 15 -25.33 8.35 -8.20
N ALA A 16 -26.10 8.32 -9.28
CA ALA A 16 -25.98 7.25 -10.27
C ALA A 16 -24.66 7.37 -11.05
N LEU A 17 -23.92 6.26 -11.19
CA LEU A 17 -22.61 6.22 -11.86
C LEU A 17 -22.69 6.58 -13.35
N ASP A 18 -23.81 6.30 -14.00
CA ASP A 18 -24.10 6.69 -15.37
C ASP A 18 -24.73 8.09 -15.46
N GLY A 19 -25.00 8.75 -14.34
CA GLY A 19 -25.70 10.02 -14.26
C GLY A 19 -24.86 11.25 -14.63
N LYS A 20 -25.53 12.32 -15.06
CA LYS A 20 -24.88 13.61 -15.42
C LYS A 20 -24.13 14.25 -14.24
N ALA A 21 -24.68 14.12 -13.03
CA ALA A 21 -24.06 14.65 -11.81
C ALA A 21 -22.71 13.97 -11.53
N TRP A 22 -22.66 12.64 -11.58
CA TRP A 22 -21.42 11.89 -11.41
C TRP A 22 -20.40 12.21 -12.49
N ARG A 23 -20.82 12.27 -13.77
CA ARG A 23 -19.90 12.64 -14.87
C ARG A 23 -19.25 14.01 -14.68
N ARG A 24 -20.00 14.99 -14.17
CA ARG A 24 -19.49 16.34 -13.86
C ARG A 24 -18.48 16.29 -12.72
N LEU A 25 -18.83 15.65 -11.60
CA LEU A 25 -17.95 15.49 -10.46
C LEU A 25 -16.65 14.77 -10.85
N ARG A 26 -16.77 13.66 -11.59
CA ARG A 26 -15.62 12.91 -12.12
C ARG A 26 -14.70 13.79 -12.97
N ALA A 27 -15.25 14.66 -13.82
CA ALA A 27 -14.45 15.57 -14.64
C ALA A 27 -13.70 16.61 -13.79
N VAL A 28 -14.32 17.14 -12.73
CA VAL A 28 -13.67 18.06 -11.79
C VAL A 28 -12.51 17.36 -11.07
N ILE A 29 -12.76 16.20 -10.47
CA ILE A 29 -11.73 15.46 -9.71
C ILE A 29 -10.56 15.04 -10.60
N LEU A 30 -10.82 14.56 -11.83
CA LEU A 30 -9.74 14.21 -12.77
C LEU A 30 -9.00 15.45 -13.30
N GLY A 31 -9.65 16.62 -13.36
CA GLY A 31 -9.01 17.88 -13.72
C GLY A 31 -8.09 18.41 -12.62
N GLU A 32 -8.51 18.31 -11.35
CA GLU A 32 -7.73 18.74 -10.20
C GLU A 32 -6.61 17.76 -9.85
N ARG A 33 -6.88 16.46 -9.96
CA ARG A 33 -5.97 15.36 -9.62
C ARG A 33 -5.78 14.45 -10.84
N PRO A 34 -4.97 14.85 -11.83
CA PRO A 34 -4.84 14.14 -13.09
C PRO A 34 -3.99 12.86 -13.02
N LEU A 35 -3.27 12.64 -11.91
CA LEU A 35 -2.40 11.48 -11.71
C LEU A 35 -3.05 10.45 -10.79
N CYS A 36 -2.70 9.18 -11.00
CA CYS A 36 -3.12 8.09 -10.13
C CYS A 36 -2.44 8.19 -8.77
N GLN A 37 -3.22 8.37 -7.69
CA GLN A 37 -2.70 8.51 -6.33
C GLN A 37 -1.85 7.30 -5.92
N HIS A 38 -2.34 6.08 -6.13
CA HIS A 38 -1.60 4.86 -5.80
C HIS A 38 -0.29 4.69 -6.58
N CYS A 39 -0.21 5.21 -7.81
CA CYS A 39 1.04 5.18 -8.56
C CYS A 39 2.00 6.25 -8.05
N LEU A 40 1.47 7.44 -7.78
CA LEU A 40 2.24 8.57 -7.24
C LEU A 40 2.88 8.21 -5.89
N ASP A 41 2.16 7.52 -5.01
CA ASP A 41 2.69 7.02 -3.73
C ASP A 41 3.85 6.03 -3.90
N ARG A 42 3.95 5.38 -5.06
CA ARG A 42 5.08 4.50 -5.44
C ARG A 42 6.16 5.21 -6.26
N GLY A 43 6.04 6.53 -6.47
CA GLY A 43 6.94 7.31 -7.30
C GLY A 43 6.76 7.09 -8.82
N VAL A 44 5.61 6.54 -9.24
CA VAL A 44 5.29 6.29 -10.65
C VAL A 44 4.30 7.34 -11.14
N ILE A 45 4.64 8.03 -12.23
CA ILE A 45 3.75 8.99 -12.88
C ILE A 45 2.87 8.26 -13.89
N GLU A 46 1.60 8.08 -13.54
CA GLU A 46 0.60 7.40 -14.37
C GLU A 46 -0.68 8.25 -14.38
N PRO A 47 -1.28 8.54 -15.55
CA PRO A 47 -2.52 9.31 -15.62
C PRO A 47 -3.68 8.56 -14.96
N ALA A 48 -4.49 9.28 -14.19
CA ALA A 48 -5.73 8.75 -13.66
C ALA A 48 -6.81 8.70 -14.74
N THR A 49 -7.60 7.63 -14.71
CA THR A 49 -8.70 7.40 -15.65
C THR A 49 -10.01 7.10 -14.93
N GLU A 50 -9.98 6.85 -13.62
CA GLU A 50 -11.12 6.47 -12.81
C GLU A 50 -11.10 7.25 -11.50
N VAL A 51 -12.28 7.49 -10.94
CA VAL A 51 -12.46 8.16 -9.64
C VAL A 51 -13.14 7.16 -8.73
N ASP A 52 -12.57 6.98 -7.55
CA ASP A 52 -13.01 5.97 -6.59
C ASP A 52 -13.16 6.57 -5.18
N HIS A 53 -14.01 5.97 -4.37
CA HIS A 53 -14.25 6.37 -2.98
C HIS A 53 -13.14 5.83 -2.09
N VAL A 54 -12.45 6.71 -1.36
CA VAL A 54 -11.34 6.35 -0.45
C VAL A 54 -11.83 5.46 0.70
N ASN A 55 -12.95 5.83 1.30
CA ASN A 55 -13.58 5.11 2.42
C ASN A 55 -14.50 3.95 1.96
N ASN A 56 -14.60 3.69 0.66
CA ASN A 56 -15.54 2.73 0.07
C ASN A 56 -17.02 3.01 0.44
N ASP A 57 -17.36 4.24 0.81
CA ASP A 57 -18.74 4.67 1.04
C ASP A 57 -19.33 5.25 -0.26
N PRO A 58 -20.28 4.54 -0.91
CA PRO A 58 -20.87 4.98 -2.17
C PRO A 58 -21.73 6.26 -2.07
N SER A 59 -22.00 6.74 -0.86
CA SER A 59 -22.83 7.93 -0.62
C SER A 59 -22.03 9.22 -0.47
N ASP A 60 -20.74 9.13 -0.11
CA ASP A 60 -19.87 10.26 0.18
C ASP A 60 -19.20 10.80 -1.08
N ASN A 61 -19.79 11.84 -1.68
CA ASN A 61 -19.27 12.46 -2.91
C ASN A 61 -18.47 13.74 -2.66
N ARG A 62 -17.97 13.94 -1.44
CA ARG A 62 -17.10 15.09 -1.14
C ARG A 62 -15.75 14.91 -1.86
N PRO A 63 -15.13 15.96 -2.42
CA PRO A 63 -13.84 15.85 -3.12
C PRO A 63 -12.71 15.24 -2.28
N GLU A 64 -12.77 15.36 -0.95
CA GLU A 64 -11.79 14.79 -0.02
C GLU A 64 -11.98 13.28 0.17
N ALA A 65 -13.20 12.77 -0.02
CA ALA A 65 -13.52 11.34 0.05
C ALA A 65 -13.26 10.60 -1.27
N LEU A 66 -12.89 11.31 -2.33
CA LEU A 66 -12.64 10.77 -3.66
C LEU A 66 -11.15 10.79 -4.00
N GLN A 67 -10.70 9.76 -4.70
CA GLN A 67 -9.33 9.64 -5.22
C GLN A 67 -9.32 9.33 -6.71
N SER A 68 -8.30 9.86 -7.40
CA SER A 68 -8.04 9.62 -8.81
C SER A 68 -7.12 8.41 -8.96
N LEU A 69 -7.54 7.40 -9.71
CA LEU A 69 -6.80 6.15 -9.92
C LEU A 69 -6.70 5.79 -11.41
N CYS A 70 -5.65 5.07 -11.78
CA CYS A 70 -5.60 4.37 -13.06
C CYS A 70 -6.37 3.03 -12.95
N LYS A 71 -6.87 2.52 -14.08
CA LYS A 71 -7.59 1.24 -14.17
C LYS A 71 -6.98 0.08 -13.35
N PRO A 72 -5.67 -0.23 -13.44
CA PRO A 72 -5.12 -1.36 -12.69
C PRO A 72 -5.12 -1.10 -11.18
N CYS A 73 -4.88 0.13 -10.73
CA CYS A 73 -4.91 0.47 -9.31
C CYS A 73 -6.34 0.45 -8.75
N HIS A 74 -7.32 0.94 -9.51
CA HIS A 74 -8.73 0.87 -9.13
C HIS A 74 -9.21 -0.58 -9.04
N SER A 75 -8.95 -1.41 -10.07
CA SER A 75 -9.28 -2.84 -10.03
C SER A 75 -8.66 -3.57 -8.83
N ARG A 76 -7.41 -3.23 -8.49
CA ARG A 76 -6.73 -3.79 -7.32
C ARG A 76 -7.40 -3.35 -6.02
N LYS A 77 -7.79 -2.07 -5.89
CA LYS A 77 -8.53 -1.60 -4.72
C LYS A 77 -9.88 -2.31 -4.59
N THR A 78 -10.66 -2.40 -5.67
CA THR A 78 -11.93 -3.13 -5.65
C THR A 78 -11.77 -4.58 -5.19
N GLN A 79 -10.74 -5.27 -5.67
CA GLN A 79 -10.46 -6.65 -5.24
C GLN A 79 -10.12 -6.71 -3.74
N ARG A 80 -9.31 -5.77 -3.25
CA ARG A 80 -8.98 -5.66 -1.82
C ARG A 80 -10.22 -5.38 -0.96
N ASP A 81 -11.07 -4.45 -1.40
CA ASP A 81 -12.32 -4.08 -0.70
C ASP A 81 -13.32 -5.25 -0.67
N MET A 82 -13.29 -6.12 -1.67
CA MET A 82 -14.01 -7.40 -1.70
C MET A 82 -13.37 -8.51 -0.85
N GLY A 83 -12.32 -8.21 -0.08
CA GLY A 83 -11.61 -9.17 0.77
C GLY A 83 -10.66 -10.12 0.01
N LYS A 84 -10.38 -9.86 -1.28
CA LYS A 84 -9.44 -10.68 -2.05
C LYS A 84 -8.00 -10.27 -1.74
N ARG A 85 -7.11 -11.26 -1.71
CA ARG A 85 -5.67 -11.03 -1.64
C ARG A 85 -5.18 -10.46 -2.96
N VAL A 86 -4.67 -9.24 -2.94
CA VAL A 86 -4.10 -8.57 -4.11
C VAL A 86 -2.58 -8.56 -4.05
N SER A 87 -1.94 -8.90 -5.17
CA SER A 87 -0.48 -8.85 -5.31
C SER A 87 -0.07 -7.67 -6.19
N TYR A 88 1.05 -7.03 -5.84
CA TYR A 88 1.68 -5.98 -6.63
C TYR A 88 2.73 -6.53 -7.62
N GLY A 89 3.08 -7.82 -7.53
CA GLY A 89 4.15 -8.45 -8.29
C GLY A 89 5.53 -8.31 -7.65
N CYS A 90 6.56 -8.73 -8.38
CA CYS A 90 7.97 -8.60 -7.99
C CYS A 90 8.74 -7.76 -9.02
N ASP A 91 9.81 -7.11 -8.59
CA ASP A 91 10.76 -6.42 -9.46
C ASP A 91 11.70 -7.39 -10.20
N SER A 92 12.63 -6.87 -11.01
CA SER A 92 13.61 -7.67 -11.76
C SER A 92 14.61 -8.42 -10.89
N LYS A 93 14.72 -8.07 -9.61
CA LYS A 93 15.57 -8.74 -8.62
C LYS A 93 14.77 -9.78 -7.81
N GLY A 94 13.48 -9.94 -8.10
CA GLY A 94 12.58 -10.85 -7.38
C GLY A 94 12.02 -10.27 -6.08
N MET A 95 12.20 -8.97 -5.81
CA MET A 95 11.70 -8.33 -4.59
C MET A 95 10.24 -7.92 -4.75
N PRO A 96 9.38 -8.14 -3.74
CA PRO A 96 7.97 -7.77 -3.81
C PRO A 96 7.80 -6.26 -3.92
N LEU A 97 6.85 -5.80 -4.73
CA LEU A 97 6.55 -4.37 -4.94
C LEU A 97 5.60 -3.77 -3.91
N ASP A 98 5.01 -4.59 -3.04
CA ASP A 98 4.12 -4.13 -1.97
C ASP A 98 4.95 -3.65 -0.77
N PRO A 99 4.87 -2.35 -0.38
CA PRO A 99 5.59 -1.84 0.79
C PRO A 99 5.20 -2.55 2.09
N SER A 100 3.97 -3.07 2.17
CA SER A 100 3.46 -3.77 3.35
C SER A 100 3.76 -5.27 3.35
N HIS A 101 4.57 -5.76 2.39
CA HIS A 101 4.94 -7.17 2.33
C HIS A 101 5.75 -7.61 3.57
N PRO A 102 5.51 -8.80 4.15
CA PRO A 102 6.23 -9.29 5.33
C PRO A 102 7.75 -9.29 5.21
N TRP A 103 8.29 -9.40 3.98
CA TRP A 103 9.72 -9.33 3.72
C TRP A 103 10.35 -7.96 4.09
N PHE A 104 9.57 -6.88 4.05
CA PHE A 104 10.02 -5.54 4.48
C PHE A 104 9.70 -5.25 5.95
N GLN A 105 8.91 -6.10 6.60
CA GLN A 105 8.62 -5.97 8.02
C GLN A 105 9.75 -6.62 8.83
N LYS A 106 10.31 -5.91 9.80
CA LYS A 106 11.29 -6.50 10.70
C LYS A 106 10.63 -7.63 11.49
N SER A 107 11.35 -8.74 11.65
CA SER A 107 10.87 -9.82 12.52
C SER A 107 10.85 -9.33 13.98
N PRO A 108 9.84 -9.72 14.78
CA PRO A 108 9.82 -9.44 16.22
C PRO A 108 11.09 -9.92 16.94
N ALA A 109 11.71 -10.99 16.42
CA ALA A 109 12.97 -11.53 16.92
C ALA A 109 14.17 -10.56 16.83
N THR A 110 14.14 -9.59 15.91
CA THR A 110 15.21 -8.59 15.73
C THR A 110 14.94 -7.30 16.51
N GLU A 111 13.68 -7.06 16.91
CA GLU A 111 13.25 -5.92 17.73
C GLU A 111 13.37 -6.19 19.24
N ALA A 112 13.36 -7.46 19.65
CA ALA A 112 13.68 -7.85 21.01
C ALA A 112 15.16 -7.51 21.30
N GLY A 113 15.39 -6.59 22.24
CA GLY A 113 16.73 -6.31 22.76
C GLY A 113 17.45 -7.62 23.08
N LYS A 114 18.74 -7.70 22.70
CA LYS A 114 19.58 -8.89 22.75
C LYS A 114 19.19 -9.77 23.94
N PRO A 115 18.70 -11.02 23.73
CA PRO A 115 18.27 -11.86 24.84
C PRO A 115 19.45 -11.96 25.81
N ARG A 116 19.20 -11.60 27.07
CA ARG A 116 20.21 -11.73 28.11
C ARG A 116 20.53 -13.21 28.19
N CYS A 117 21.79 -13.56 27.95
CA CYS A 117 22.25 -14.93 27.89
C CYS A 117 21.79 -15.67 29.15
N SER A 118 20.80 -16.56 29.02
CA SER A 118 20.33 -17.36 30.15
C SER A 118 21.41 -18.37 30.51
N PRO A 119 21.85 -18.46 31.78
CA PRO A 119 22.92 -19.37 32.19
C PRO A 119 22.49 -20.85 32.26
N ARG A 120 21.39 -21.23 31.59
CA ARG A 120 20.71 -22.53 31.78
C ARG A 120 20.66 -23.45 30.55
N PHE A 121 21.24 -23.06 29.42
CA PHE A 121 21.42 -23.97 28.30
C PHE A 121 22.92 -24.21 28.08
N ASN A 122 23.35 -25.46 28.28
CA ASN A 122 24.66 -25.96 27.88
C ASN A 122 24.74 -25.97 26.35
N ALA A 123 24.97 -24.80 25.75
CA ALA A 123 25.52 -24.68 24.42
C ALA A 123 26.76 -23.82 24.56
N THR A 124 27.92 -24.45 24.39
CA THR A 124 29.24 -23.84 24.47
C THR A 124 29.39 -22.81 23.35
N CYS A 125 28.84 -21.62 23.54
CA CYS A 125 29.17 -20.45 22.75
C CYS A 125 30.58 -20.03 23.21
N LEU A 126 31.59 -20.43 22.44
CA LEU A 126 32.96 -19.94 22.58
C LEU A 126 32.93 -18.41 22.50
N LYS A 127 33.12 -17.79 23.66
CA LYS A 127 33.38 -16.37 23.81
C LYS A 127 34.67 -16.05 23.06
N ILE A 128 34.57 -15.46 21.88
CA ILE A 128 35.68 -14.71 21.32
C ILE A 128 35.75 -13.42 22.14
N GLY A 129 36.74 -13.37 23.03
CA GLY A 129 36.96 -12.26 23.94
C GLY A 129 37.25 -10.96 23.19
N ASN A 130 36.84 -9.86 23.82
CA ASN A 130 37.27 -8.52 23.47
C ASN A 130 38.80 -8.47 23.40
N TYR A 131 39.34 -8.12 22.23
CA TYR A 131 40.66 -7.50 22.12
C TYR A 131 40.51 -6.21 21.33
N GLU A 132 41.15 -5.18 21.84
CA GLU A 132 41.11 -3.80 21.36
C GLU A 132 41.61 -3.73 19.90
N ALA A 133 40.91 -2.95 19.08
CA ALA A 133 41.31 -2.66 17.71
C ALA A 133 42.52 -1.71 17.71
N HIS A 134 43.72 -2.26 17.89
CA HIS A 134 44.95 -1.58 17.51
C HIS A 134 45.08 -1.61 15.98
N THR A 135 44.95 -0.44 15.39
CA THR A 135 45.24 -0.17 13.98
C THR A 135 46.75 -0.24 13.76
N GLN A 136 47.20 -1.25 13.01
CA GLN A 136 48.48 -1.16 12.33
C GLN A 136 48.33 -1.81 10.94
N ALA A 137 48.41 -0.97 9.91
CA ALA A 137 48.46 -1.39 8.52
C ALA A 137 49.75 -2.18 8.23
N PRO A 138 49.73 -3.18 7.33
CA PRO A 138 50.92 -3.96 7.01
C PRO A 138 51.88 -3.16 6.12
N PRO A 139 53.21 -3.19 6.35
CA PRO A 139 54.14 -2.77 5.31
C PRO A 139 54.23 -3.85 4.22
N LEU A 140 54.42 -3.37 3.00
CA LEU A 140 54.53 -4.18 1.79
C LEU A 140 55.90 -4.84 1.69
N ARG A 141 55.85 -6.10 1.23
CA ARG A 141 56.90 -7.02 0.72
C ARG A 141 57.53 -7.99 1.69
#